data_AF-A0A8S9GT77-F1
#
_entry.id   AF-A0A8S9GT77-F1
#
_cell.length_a   1.000
_cell.length_b   1.000
_cell.length_c   1.000
_cell.angle_alpha   90.00
_cell.angle_beta   90.00
_cell.angle_gamma   90.00
#
_symmetry.space_group_name_H-M   'P 1'
#
loop_
_entity.id
_entity.type
_entity.pdbx_description
1 polymer ?
#
loop_
_entity_poly.entity_id
_entity_poly.type
_entity_poly.pdbx_seq_one_letter_code
_entity_poly.pdbx_strand_id
1 'polypeptide(L)'
;MKKRPPFAVGRSNVVTGLAKTLKTHFQRNPLAIVNVKGRAKGTSVQEVIAKLKEETGALLVSQEPSKVILYRGWGAEEEMKSFYPNSNVKNSINLTTSSQRSLVNDPPPVSPALIEAIRLECGLE
;
A
#
# COMPACT_ATOMS: atom_id res chain seq x y z
N MET A 1 -14.47 -10.94 -12.07
CA MET A 1 -13.45 -10.95 -10.98
C MET A 1 -13.35 -12.35 -10.37
N LYS A 2 -12.44 -13.19 -10.86
CA LYS A 2 -12.21 -14.55 -10.31
C LYS A 2 -10.79 -14.63 -9.76
N LYS A 3 -10.59 -14.20 -8.51
CA LYS A 3 -9.66 -14.82 -7.54
C LYS A 3 -9.80 -14.11 -6.20
N ARG A 4 -10.03 -14.92 -5.17
CA ARG A 4 -10.19 -14.51 -3.77
C ARG A 4 -8.88 -13.85 -3.31
N PRO A 5 -8.90 -12.76 -2.51
CA PRO A 5 -7.69 -12.27 -1.89
C PRO A 5 -7.20 -13.34 -0.89
N PRO A 6 -6.03 -13.97 -1.08
CA PRO A 6 -5.57 -15.08 -0.25
C PRO A 6 -5.04 -14.62 1.12
N PHE A 7 -5.01 -13.30 1.35
CA PHE A 7 -4.41 -12.67 2.51
C PHE A 7 -5.48 -12.20 3.48
N ALA A 8 -5.44 -12.72 4.71
CA ALA A 8 -6.35 -12.31 5.77
C ALA A 8 -5.62 -12.21 7.09
N VAL A 9 -5.94 -11.18 7.86
CA VAL A 9 -5.50 -11.04 9.24
C VAL A 9 -6.40 -11.89 10.12
N GLY A 10 -5.79 -12.78 10.89
CA GLY A 10 -6.50 -13.65 11.84
C GLY A 10 -6.76 -12.97 13.19
N ARG A 11 -7.50 -13.67 14.05
CA ARG A 11 -7.92 -13.19 15.38
C ARG A 11 -6.78 -12.98 16.37
N SER A 12 -5.59 -13.52 16.08
CA SER A 12 -4.39 -13.35 16.90
C SER A 12 -3.66 -12.03 16.64
N ASN A 13 -4.02 -11.29 15.58
CA ASN A 13 -3.29 -10.11 15.09
C ASN A 13 -1.79 -10.35 14.80
N VAL A 14 -1.35 -11.61 14.76
CA VAL A 14 0.02 -11.95 14.40
C VAL A 14 0.16 -11.81 12.89
N VAL A 15 0.90 -10.79 12.44
CA VAL A 15 1.05 -10.48 11.01
C VAL A 15 2.37 -10.97 10.41
N THR A 16 3.33 -11.45 11.22
CA THR A 16 4.67 -11.80 10.73
C THR A 16 4.67 -12.89 9.64
N GLY A 17 3.86 -13.95 9.80
CA GLY A 17 3.72 -14.98 8.76
C GLY A 17 3.01 -14.47 7.49
N LEU A 18 2.01 -13.61 7.69
CA LEU A 18 1.32 -12.94 6.60
C LEU A 18 2.27 -12.01 5.84
N ALA A 19 3.12 -11.27 6.54
CA ALA A 19 4.11 -10.36 5.97
C ALA A 19 5.14 -11.11 5.11
N LYS A 20 5.64 -12.26 5.56
CA LYS A 20 6.52 -13.12 4.75
C LYS A 20 5.86 -13.57 3.45
N THR A 21 4.59 -13.92 3.53
CA THR A 21 3.80 -14.35 2.35
C THR A 21 3.56 -13.17 1.41
N LEU A 22 3.25 -11.98 1.94
CA LEU A 22 3.11 -10.76 1.15
C LEU A 22 4.41 -10.37 0.45
N LYS A 23 5.57 -10.45 1.12
CA LYS A 23 6.87 -10.20 0.48
C LYS A 23 7.12 -11.15 -0.68
N THR A 24 6.75 -12.42 -0.55
CA THR A 24 6.87 -13.41 -1.63
C THR A 24 5.93 -13.07 -2.79
N HIS A 25 4.69 -12.68 -2.48
CA HIS A 25 3.71 -12.24 -3.48
C HIS A 25 4.20 -11.01 -4.27
N PHE A 26 4.82 -10.05 -3.58
CA PHE A 26 5.35 -8.83 -4.19
C PHE A 26 6.48 -9.05 -5.20
N GLN A 27 7.09 -10.24 -5.24
CA GLN A 27 8.09 -10.59 -6.26
C GLN A 27 7.48 -10.71 -7.66
N ARG A 28 6.19 -11.06 -7.75
CA ARG A 28 5.49 -11.26 -9.04
C ARG A 28 4.35 -10.27 -9.26
N ASN A 29 3.74 -9.79 -8.18
CA ASN A 29 2.55 -8.95 -8.25
C ASN A 29 2.77 -7.68 -7.43
N PRO A 30 2.71 -6.47 -8.04
CA PRO A 30 3.01 -5.23 -7.33
C PRO A 30 1.98 -4.87 -6.26
N LEU A 31 0.74 -5.35 -6.40
CA LEU A 31 -0.39 -5.06 -5.50
C LEU A 31 -0.87 -6.31 -4.75
N ALA A 32 -1.30 -6.10 -3.51
CA ALA A 32 -1.91 -7.13 -2.68
C ALA A 32 -3.14 -6.59 -1.95
N ILE A 33 -4.23 -7.36 -1.97
CA ILE A 33 -5.46 -7.07 -1.22
C ILE A 33 -5.48 -7.96 0.03
N VAL A 34 -5.59 -7.35 1.21
CA VAL A 34 -5.60 -8.04 2.50
C VAL A 34 -6.91 -7.80 3.23
N ASN A 35 -7.56 -8.88 3.69
CA ASN A 35 -8.77 -8.81 4.48
C ASN A 35 -8.44 -8.57 5.96
N VAL A 36 -8.98 -7.49 6.55
CA VAL A 36 -8.77 -7.08 7.94
C VAL A 36 -10.01 -7.28 8.82
N LYS A 37 -11.07 -7.92 8.29
CA LYS A 37 -12.28 -8.25 9.06
C LYS A 37 -12.01 -9.26 10.18
N GLY A 38 -11.02 -10.15 9.99
CA GLY A 38 -10.69 -11.22 10.93
C GLY A 38 -9.83 -10.81 12.12
N ARG A 39 -9.43 -9.54 12.22
CA ARG A 39 -8.62 -9.00 13.32
C ARG A 39 -9.29 -9.18 14.69
N ALA A 40 -8.50 -9.14 15.76
CA ALA A 40 -9.04 -9.22 17.11
C ALA A 40 -9.99 -8.06 17.42
N LYS A 41 -11.01 -8.33 18.24
CA LYS A 41 -11.90 -7.29 18.77
C LYS A 41 -11.08 -6.30 19.61
N GLY A 42 -11.37 -5.01 19.48
CA GLY A 42 -10.61 -3.94 20.16
C GLY A 42 -9.38 -3.45 19.41
N THR A 43 -8.91 -4.17 18.39
CA THR A 43 -7.79 -3.73 17.54
C THR A 43 -8.31 -2.86 16.38
N SER A 44 -7.72 -1.67 16.24
CA SER A 44 -8.04 -0.77 15.14
C SER A 44 -7.49 -1.31 13.81
N VAL A 45 -8.13 -0.94 12.69
CA VAL A 45 -7.59 -1.30 11.37
C VAL A 45 -6.23 -0.63 11.14
N GLN A 46 -6.07 0.58 11.67
CA GLN A 46 -4.87 1.40 11.57
C GLN A 46 -3.68 0.73 12.24
N GLU A 47 -3.87 0.09 13.40
CA GLU A 47 -2.81 -0.66 14.09
C GLU A 47 -2.37 -1.88 13.27
N VAL A 48 -3.33 -2.60 12.67
CA VAL A 48 -3.04 -3.73 11.79
C VAL A 48 -2.29 -3.28 10.55
N ILE A 49 -2.69 -2.17 9.94
CA ILE A 49 -2.00 -1.56 8.79
C ILE A 49 -0.58 -1.16 9.19
N ALA A 50 -0.38 -0.49 10.33
CA ALA A 50 0.94 -0.06 10.78
C ALA A 50 1.90 -1.24 10.92
N LYS A 51 1.46 -2.32 11.58
CA LYS A 51 2.22 -3.56 11.73
C LYS A 51 2.54 -4.22 10.40
N LEU A 52 1.55 -4.28 9.48
CA LEU A 52 1.78 -4.82 8.14
C LEU A 52 2.82 -4.00 7.38
N LYS A 53 2.71 -2.67 7.38
CA LYS A 53 3.66 -1.78 6.70
C LYS A 53 5.07 -1.93 7.26
N GLU A 54 5.22 -1.96 8.58
CA GLU A 54 6.51 -2.13 9.25
C GLU A 54 7.17 -3.46 8.87
N GLU A 55 6.40 -4.55 8.93
CA GLU A 55 6.91 -5.90 8.66
C GLU A 55 7.17 -6.15 7.17
N THR A 56 6.34 -5.60 6.26
CA THR A 56 6.48 -5.80 4.82
C THR A 56 7.33 -4.75 4.11
N GLY A 57 7.47 -3.56 4.71
CA GLY A 57 7.96 -2.35 4.03
C GLY A 57 7.00 -1.83 2.96
N ALA A 58 5.73 -2.25 2.95
CA ALA A 58 4.78 -1.92 1.87
C ALA A 58 4.11 -0.56 2.07
N LEU A 59 3.60 0.01 0.98
CA LEU A 59 2.85 1.26 1.00
C LEU A 59 1.34 0.98 0.99
N LEU A 60 0.58 1.72 1.80
CA LEU A 60 -0.88 1.65 1.80
C LEU A 60 -1.42 2.45 0.61
N VAL A 61 -2.18 1.79 -0.28
CA VAL A 61 -2.81 2.39 -1.45
C VAL A 61 -4.26 2.76 -1.18
N SER A 62 -5.01 1.87 -0.54
CA SER A 62 -6.43 2.07 -0.24
C SER A 62 -6.83 1.32 1.03
N GLN A 63 -7.78 1.89 1.75
CA GLN A 63 -8.36 1.31 2.95
C GLN A 63 -9.89 1.30 2.83
N GLU A 64 -10.45 0.10 2.94
CA GLU A 64 -11.88 -0.16 3.14
C GLU A 64 -12.12 -0.64 4.58
N PRO A 65 -13.36 -0.64 5.08
CA PRO A 65 -13.67 -1.13 6.44
C PRO A 65 -13.23 -2.58 6.71
N SER A 66 -13.15 -3.41 5.66
CA SER A 66 -12.82 -4.84 5.76
C SER A 66 -11.62 -5.27 4.92
N LYS A 67 -11.09 -4.39 4.06
CA LYS A 67 -9.98 -4.71 3.16
C LYS A 67 -8.98 -3.57 3.13
N VAL A 68 -7.73 -3.90 2.86
CA VAL A 68 -6.67 -2.92 2.61
C VAL A 68 -5.91 -3.34 1.37
N ILE A 69 -5.45 -2.36 0.59
CA ILE A 69 -4.65 -2.58 -0.61
C ILE A 69 -3.25 -2.05 -0.33
N LEU A 70 -2.26 -2.91 -0.56
CA LEU A 70 -0.84 -2.63 -0.32
C LEU A 70 -0.06 -2.71 -1.65
N TYR A 71 0.89 -1.80 -1.83
CA TYR A 71 1.86 -1.80 -2.92
C TYR A 71 3.25 -2.19 -2.41
N ARG A 72 3.99 -2.96 -3.20
CA ARG A 72 5.38 -3.35 -2.90
C ARG A 72 6.23 -2.10 -2.61
N GLY A 73 7.00 -2.11 -1.52
CA GLY A 73 7.82 -0.94 -1.15
C GLY A 73 9.30 -1.03 -1.47
N TRP A 74 9.81 -2.19 -1.93
CA TRP A 74 11.21 -2.27 -2.37
C TRP A 74 11.39 -1.46 -3.66
N GLY A 75 12.28 -0.46 -3.64
CA GLY A 75 12.50 0.51 -4.72
C GLY A 75 11.61 1.75 -4.65
N ALA A 76 10.46 1.71 -3.94
CA ALA A 76 9.56 2.86 -3.85
C ALA A 76 10.15 4.00 -3.00
N GLU A 77 10.94 3.69 -1.96
CA GLU A 77 11.61 4.73 -1.16
C GLU A 77 12.78 5.39 -1.89
N GLU A 78 13.56 4.63 -2.67
CA GLU A 78 14.63 5.19 -3.51
C GLU A 78 14.05 5.98 -4.68
N GLU A 79 13.04 5.46 -5.36
CA GLU A 79 12.28 6.20 -6.37
C GLU A 79 11.71 7.49 -5.75
N MET A 80 11.00 7.41 -4.62
CA MET A 80 10.43 8.59 -3.97
C MET A 80 11.50 9.58 -3.48
N LYS A 81 12.66 9.12 -2.98
CA LYS A 81 13.79 10.01 -2.61
C LYS A 81 14.44 10.66 -3.84
N SER A 82 14.54 9.95 -4.96
CA SER A 82 15.04 10.52 -6.22
C SER A 82 14.06 11.50 -6.86
N PHE A 83 12.74 11.25 -6.78
CA PHE A 83 11.70 12.16 -7.27
C PHE A 83 11.43 13.34 -6.32
N TYR A 84 11.66 13.16 -5.01
CA TYR A 84 11.49 14.19 -3.97
C TYR A 84 12.75 14.32 -3.10
N PRO A 85 13.85 14.91 -3.64
CA PRO A 85 15.14 14.98 -2.95
C PRO A 85 15.16 15.83 -1.67
N ASN A 86 14.10 16.61 -1.39
CA ASN A 86 14.10 17.57 -0.28
C ASN A 86 12.81 17.63 0.56
N SER A 87 11.96 16.62 0.52
CA SER A 87 10.84 16.54 1.48
C SER A 87 11.29 15.73 2.69
N ASN A 88 11.23 16.32 3.89
CA ASN A 88 11.16 15.54 5.12
C ASN A 88 9.92 14.63 5.01
N VAL A 89 10.10 13.38 4.54
CA VAL A 89 9.04 12.37 4.38
C VAL A 89 8.63 11.84 5.76
N LYS A 90 8.26 12.74 6.67
CA LYS A 90 7.54 12.37 7.89
C LYS A 90 6.06 12.39 7.53
N ASN A 91 5.60 11.28 6.97
CA ASN A 91 4.21 10.83 7.08
C ASN A 91 3.13 11.82 6.59
N SER A 92 3.20 12.30 5.34
CA SER A 92 2.16 13.16 4.73
C SER A 92 1.08 12.38 3.97
N ILE A 93 0.57 11.27 4.53
CA ILE A 93 -0.49 10.46 3.90
C ILE A 93 -1.89 10.97 4.27
N ASN A 94 -2.06 12.29 4.35
CA ASN A 94 -3.35 12.98 4.43
C ASN A 94 -3.41 14.01 3.30
N LEU A 95 -3.20 13.61 2.04
CA LEU A 95 -3.61 14.46 0.91
C LEU A 95 -5.09 14.16 0.62
N THR A 96 -5.94 14.78 1.43
CA THR A 96 -7.32 15.03 1.06
C THR A 96 -7.34 15.92 -0.17
N THR A 97 -8.12 15.49 -1.15
CA THR A 97 -8.66 16.18 -2.30
C THR A 97 -8.89 17.68 -2.06
N SER A 98 -7.93 18.53 -2.44
CA SER A 98 -8.17 19.95 -2.75
C SER A 98 -6.87 20.61 -3.20
N SER A 99 -6.70 20.75 -4.50
CA SER A 99 -6.16 21.95 -5.15
C SER A 99 -5.90 21.63 -6.62
N GLN A 100 -6.68 22.26 -7.49
CA GLN A 100 -6.25 22.50 -8.86
C GLN A 100 -4.90 23.25 -8.81
N ARG A 101 -3.79 22.54 -8.95
CA ARG A 101 -2.47 23.11 -9.24
C ARG A 101 -1.92 22.40 -10.46
N SER A 102 -1.35 23.19 -11.36
CA SER A 102 -0.98 22.86 -12.74
C SER A 102 -0.16 21.55 -12.87
N LEU A 103 -0.74 20.54 -13.52
CA LEU A 103 -0.24 19.17 -13.66
C LEU A 103 0.81 18.98 -14.77
N VAL A 104 1.69 19.95 -15.02
CA VAL A 104 2.67 19.82 -16.12
C VAL A 104 4.14 19.78 -15.68
N ASN A 105 4.49 20.27 -14.48
CA ASN A 105 5.90 20.35 -14.06
C ASN A 105 6.21 19.76 -12.68
N ASP A 106 5.20 19.39 -11.89
CA ASP A 106 5.42 18.78 -10.58
C ASP A 106 5.46 17.25 -10.69
N PRO A 107 6.46 16.56 -10.11
CA PRO A 107 6.48 15.12 -10.08
C PRO A 107 5.21 14.58 -9.39
N PRO A 108 4.61 13.49 -9.91
CA PRO A 108 3.36 12.95 -9.40
C PRO A 108 3.49 12.57 -7.92
N PRO A 109 2.46 12.80 -7.08
CA PRO A 109 2.50 12.59 -5.62
C PRO A 109 2.75 11.13 -5.19
N VAL A 110 2.86 10.24 -6.16
CA VAL A 110 3.08 8.79 -6.04
C VAL A 110 4.05 8.35 -7.14
N SER A 111 4.84 7.30 -6.90
CA SER A 111 5.86 6.88 -7.88
C SER A 111 5.22 6.45 -9.21
N PRO A 112 5.86 6.74 -10.37
CA PRO A 112 5.35 6.32 -11.68
C PRO A 112 5.11 4.81 -11.77
N ALA A 113 5.96 4.00 -11.12
CA ALA A 113 5.80 2.55 -11.05
C ALA A 113 4.51 2.11 -10.36
N LEU A 114 4.05 2.85 -9.33
CA LEU A 114 2.75 2.59 -8.70
C LEU A 114 1.60 2.93 -9.66
N ILE A 115 1.70 4.04 -10.40
CA ILE A 115 0.67 4.41 -11.39
C ILE A 115 0.55 3.34 -12.47
N GLU A 116 1.68 2.87 -13.00
CA GLU A 116 1.73 1.80 -14.00
C GLU A 116 1.15 0.49 -13.45
N ALA A 117 1.50 0.11 -12.22
CA ALA A 117 0.94 -1.07 -11.56
C ALA A 117 -0.58 -0.99 -11.41
N ILE A 118 -1.13 0.17 -11.07
CA ILE A 118 -2.57 0.38 -10.97
C ILE A 118 -3.22 0.27 -12.36
N ARG A 119 -2.63 0.89 -13.39
CA ARG A 119 -3.14 0.81 -14.77
C ARG A 119 -3.20 -0.64 -15.27
N LEU A 120 -2.13 -1.39 -15.06
CA LEU A 120 -2.03 -2.80 -15.43
C LEU A 120 -3.10 -3.66 -14.74
N GLU A 121 -3.28 -3.50 -13.42
CA GLU A 121 -4.25 -4.27 -12.66
C GLU A 121 -5.70 -3.90 -13.03
N CYS A 122 -5.94 -2.65 -13.41
CA CYS A 122 -7.25 -2.14 -13.84
C CYS A 122 -7.54 -2.37 -15.33
N GLY A 123 -6.57 -2.86 -16.12
CA GLY A 123 -6.72 -3.03 -17.58
C GLY A 123 -6.90 -1.70 -18.33
N LEU A 124 -6.28 -0.63 -17.80
CA LEU A 124 -6.28 0.69 -18.42
C LEU A 124 -5.02 0.81 -19.28
N GLU A 125 -5.14 0.54 -20.58
CA GLU A 125 -4.11 0.84 -21.59
C GLU A 125 -4.23 2.30 -22.06
#